data_AF-A0A6P1E051-F1
#
_entry.id   AF-A0A6P1E051-F1
#
_cell.length_a   1.000
_cell.length_b   1.000
_cell.length_c   1.000
_cell.angle_alpha   90.00
_cell.angle_beta   90.00
_cell.angle_gamma   90.00
#
_symmetry.space_group_name_H-M   'P 1'
#
loop_
_entity.id
_entity.type
_entity.pdbx_description
1 polymer ?
#
loop_
_entity_poly.entity_id
_entity_poly.type
_entity_poly.pdbx_seq_one_letter_code
_entity_poly.pdbx_strand_id
1 'polypeptide(L)' 'MEPTSEHPIDPAIRAKILDQLGAIEAEHRVQVLYACESGSRGWGFASPDSDYDVRFLYVHALPWYL' A
#
# COMPACT_ATOMS: atom_id res chain seq x y z
N MET A 1 16.99 13.08 18.75
CA MET A 1 17.11 12.72 17.33
C MET A 1 16.20 11.52 17.16
N GLU A 2 14.98 11.74 16.70
CA GLU A 2 14.03 10.64 16.49
C GLU A 2 14.64 9.66 15.50
N PRO A 3 14.63 8.34 15.77
CA PRO A 3 15.09 7.38 14.78
C PRO A 3 14.16 7.52 13.58
N THR A 4 14.72 7.88 12.42
CA THR A 4 14.03 7.68 11.14
C THR A 4 13.84 6.18 11.02
N SER A 5 12.68 5.69 11.46
CA SER A 5 12.28 4.29 11.35
C SER A 5 12.33 3.93 9.88
N GLU A 6 13.38 3.22 9.49
CA GLU A 6 13.50 2.68 8.15
C GLU A 6 12.29 1.77 7.89
N HIS A 7 11.65 1.93 6.75
CA HIS A 7 10.44 1.18 6.45
C HIS A 7 10.80 -0.31 6.34
N PRO A 8 10.03 -1.25 6.94
CA PRO A 8 10.39 -2.66 6.99
C PRO A 8 10.34 -3.41 5.64
N ILE A 9 10.00 -2.71 4.55
CA ILE A 9 9.86 -3.28 3.21
C ILE A 9 11.02 -2.74 2.37
N ASP A 10 11.64 -3.65 1.60
CA ASP A 10 12.67 -3.31 0.62
C ASP A 10 12.27 -2.07 -0.23
N PRO A 11 13.15 -1.06 -0.37
CA PRO A 11 12.81 0.18 -1.05
C PRO A 11 12.31 0.00 -2.50
N ALA A 12 12.84 -0.97 -3.25
CA ALA A 12 12.43 -1.20 -4.63
C ALA A 12 11.04 -1.84 -4.68
N ILE A 13 10.74 -2.78 -3.78
CA ILE A 13 9.40 -3.34 -3.65
C ILE A 13 8.40 -2.26 -3.21
N ARG A 14 8.77 -1.44 -2.23
CA ARG A 14 7.94 -0.34 -1.75
C ARG A 14 7.62 0.65 -2.88
N ALA A 15 8.60 1.01 -3.71
CA ALA A 15 8.38 1.87 -4.87
C ALA A 15 7.36 1.25 -5.83
N LYS A 16 7.51 -0.05 -6.16
CA LYS A 16 6.55 -0.77 -7.00
C LYS A 16 5.13 -0.77 -6.41
N ILE A 17 4.98 -0.99 -5.11
CA ILE A 17 3.68 -0.93 -4.43
C ILE A 17 3.06 0.46 -4.56
N LEU A 18 3.84 1.52 -4.33
CA LEU A 18 3.36 2.90 -4.43
C LEU A 18 2.95 3.25 -5.86
N ASP A 19 3.72 2.83 -6.86
CA ASP A 19 3.38 3.03 -8.27
C ASP A 19 2.07 2.33 -8.64
N GLN A 20 1.85 1.11 -8.15
CA GLN A 20 0.58 0.39 -8.36
C GLN A 20 -0.60 1.07 -7.66
N LEU A 21 -0.43 1.55 -6.42
CA LEU A 21 -1.47 2.30 -5.72
C LEU A 21 -1.81 3.59 -6.47
N GLY A 22 -0.82 4.32 -6.96
CA GLY A 22 -1.04 5.53 -7.77
C GLY A 22 -1.74 5.24 -9.11
N ALA A 23 -1.43 4.12 -9.76
CA ALA A 23 -2.13 3.67 -10.95
C ALA A 23 -3.62 3.36 -10.65
N ILE A 24 -3.90 2.67 -9.54
CA ILE A 24 -5.26 2.37 -9.07
C ILE A 24 -6.03 3.66 -8.76
N GLU A 25 -5.40 4.63 -8.07
CA GLU A 25 -6.00 5.95 -7.81
C GLU A 25 -6.40 6.65 -9.11
N ALA A 26 -5.51 6.68 -10.11
CA ALA A 26 -5.76 7.31 -11.39
C ALA A 26 -6.83 6.58 -12.22
N GLU A 27 -6.77 5.26 -12.30
CA GLU A 27 -7.69 4.41 -13.06
C GLU A 27 -9.12 4.52 -12.52
N HIS A 28 -9.28 4.44 -11.20
CA HIS A 28 -10.59 4.41 -10.56
C HIS A 28 -11.08 5.79 -10.10
N ARG A 29 -10.25 6.84 -10.23
CA ARG A 29 -10.52 8.20 -9.74
C ARG A 29 -10.89 8.19 -8.25
N VAL A 30 -10.07 7.50 -7.47
CA VAL A 30 -10.17 7.42 -6.01
C VAL A 30 -8.90 7.99 -5.38
N GLN A 31 -8.99 8.38 -4.12
CA GLN A 31 -7.82 8.70 -3.31
C GLN A 31 -7.64 7.61 -2.25
N VAL A 32 -6.46 7.01 -2.18
CA VAL A 32 -6.03 6.09 -1.14
C VAL A 32 -5.63 6.91 0.09
N LEU A 33 -6.30 6.65 1.21
CA LEU A 33 -6.07 7.33 2.49
C LEU A 33 -5.05 6.60 3.35
N TYR A 34 -5.00 5.28 3.21
CA TYR A 34 -4.15 4.41 4.00
C TYR A 34 -3.93 3.10 3.25
N ALA A 35 -2.71 2.57 3.33
CA ALA A 35 -2.37 1.25 2.85
C ALA A 35 -1.52 0.53 3.90
N CYS A 36 -1.76 -0.77 4.06
CA CYS A 36 -0.93 -1.62 4.89
C CYS A 36 -0.68 -2.97 4.23
N GLU A 37 0.39 -3.59 4.67
CA GLU A 37 0.66 -4.98 4.37
C GLU A 37 -0.42 -5.87 4.99
N SER A 38 -0.76 -6.92 4.25
CA SER A 38 -1.67 -7.99 4.63
C SER A 38 -1.00 -9.33 4.34
N GLY A 39 -1.71 -10.44 4.55
CA GLY A 39 -1.17 -11.75 4.23
C GLY A 39 0.00 -12.19 5.11
N SER A 40 0.79 -13.14 4.62
CA SER A 40 1.79 -13.86 5.42
C SER A 40 2.84 -12.95 6.07
N ARG A 41 3.21 -11.86 5.40
CA ARG A 41 4.16 -10.87 5.90
C ARG A 41 3.58 -10.06 7.06
N GLY A 42 2.32 -9.64 6.96
CA GLY A 42 1.60 -8.96 8.04
C GLY A 42 1.34 -9.83 9.27
N TRP A 43 1.34 -11.16 9.10
CA TRP A 43 1.19 -12.13 10.20
C TRP A 43 2.51 -12.72 10.72
N GLY A 44 3.66 -12.38 10.11
CA GLY A 44 4.98 -12.81 10.58
C GLY A 44 5.40 -14.23 10.19
N PHE A 45 4.79 -14.84 9.18
CA PHE A 45 5.17 -16.18 8.68
C PHE A 45 5.58 -16.18 7.20
N ALA A 46 5.94 -15.02 6.65
CA ALA A 46 6.41 -14.91 5.29
C ALA A 46 7.76 -15.58 5.06
N SER A 47 7.87 -16.26 3.93
CA SER A 47 9.13 -16.67 3.32
C SER A 47 9.68 -15.57 2.41
N PRO A 48 10.96 -15.64 1.99
CA PRO A 48 11.51 -14.73 0.98
C PRO A 48 10.69 -14.69 -0.31
N ASP A 49 10.11 -15.82 -0.70
CA ASP A 49 9.29 -15.98 -1.91
C ASP A 49 7.83 -15.57 -1.73
N SER A 50 7.43 -15.13 -0.54
CA SER A 50 6.06 -14.67 -0.28
C SER A 50 5.76 -13.38 -1.04
N ASP A 51 4.58 -13.32 -1.64
CA ASP A 51 4.06 -12.10 -2.28
C ASP A 51 3.84 -10.97 -1.27
N TYR A 52 3.54 -9.78 -1.80
CA TYR A 52 3.20 -8.59 -1.03
C TYR A 52 1.70 -8.29 -1.19
N ASP A 53 0.89 -8.82 -0.26
CA ASP A 53 -0.53 -8.51 -0.19
C ASP A 53 -0.73 -7.10 0.40
N VAL A 54 -1.38 -6.20 -0.32
CA VAL A 54 -1.62 -4.82 0.13
C VAL A 54 -3.12 -4.57 0.24
N ARG A 55 -3.57 -4.12 1.42
CA ARG A 55 -4.94 -3.65 1.66
C ARG A 55 -4.91 -2.14 1.80
N PHE A 56 -5.93 -1.47 1.29
CA PHE A 56 -6.01 -0.02 1.38
C PHE A 56 -7.44 0.48 1.62
N LEU A 57 -7.53 1.65 2.24
CA LEU A 57 -8.76 2.42 2.38
C LEU A 57 -8.74 3.54 1.36
N TYR A 58 -9.86 3.75 0.68
CA TYR A 58 -9.98 4.78 -0.34
C TYR A 58 -11.30 5.55 -0.22
N VAL A 59 -11.35 6.70 -0.90
CA VAL A 59 -12.54 7.53 -1.01
C VAL A 59 -12.69 8.04 -2.44
N HIS A 60 -13.93 8.18 -2.91
CA HIS A 60 -14.20 8.88 -4.16
C HIS A 60 -14.26 10.40 -3.95
N ALA A 61 -14.10 11.16 -5.04
CA ALA A 61 -14.48 12.57 -5.01
C ALA A 61 -15.98 12.73 -4.70
N LEU A 62 -16.35 13.80 -3.97
CA LEU A 62 -17.73 14.05 -3.51
C LEU A 62 -18.81 13.87 -4.60
N PRO A 63 -18.63 14.32 -5.86
CA PRO A 63 -19.65 14.16 -6.90
C PRO A 63 -20.02 12.72 -7.25
N TRP A 64 -19.21 11.72 -6.87
CA TRP A 64 -19.56 10.32 -7.10
C TRP A 64 -20.69 9.84 -6.18
N TYR A 65 -20.85 10.47 -5.00
CA TYR A 65 -21.82 10.07 -3.99
C TYR A 65 -23.18 10.78 -4.10
N LEU A 66 -23.30 11.74 -5.02
CA LEU A 66 -24.49 12.59 -5.21
C LEU A 66 -25.22 12.20 -6.50
#